data_AF-A0A379ZFZ4-F1
#
_entry.id   AF-A0A379ZFZ4-F1
#
_cell.length_a   1.000
_cell.length_b   1.000
_cell.length_c   1.000
_cell.angle_alpha   90.00
_cell.angle_beta   90.00
_cell.angle_gamma   90.00
#
_symmetry.space_group_name_H-M   'P 1'
#
loop_
_entity.id
_entity.type
_entity.pdbx_description
1 polymer ?
#
loop_
_entity_poly.entity_id
_entity_poly.type
_entity_poly.pdbx_seq_one_letter_code
_entity_poly.pdbx_strand_id
1 'polypeptide(L)'
;MTPPAIDAASYVLMDYTTGQVLAAGNADERRNPASLTKLMTGLVIDHALDQHKIGLDDVVTVGKDAWAQGNPVFKGSSLMFLKPGDRVTVRDLSRGIIIDSGNDACVAMADYVAGSQANFVKLMNEKSAQPGPAEHPFRNGTRAGCAGAVHHRRRFWR
;
A
#
# COMPACT_ATOMS: atom_id res chain seq x y z
N MET A 1 -15.16 2.27 31.37
CA MET A 1 -16.18 2.61 30.35
C MET A 1 -16.27 1.44 29.39
N THR A 2 -17.47 1.03 29.01
CA THR A 2 -17.66 0.00 27.98
C THR A 2 -17.60 0.67 26.61
N PRO A 3 -16.79 0.19 25.65
CA PRO A 3 -16.78 0.72 24.30
C PRO A 3 -18.18 0.67 23.67
N PRO A 4 -18.56 1.64 22.82
CA PRO A 4 -19.83 1.58 22.09
C PRO A 4 -19.86 0.37 21.16
N ALA A 5 -21.06 -0.12 20.85
CA ALA A 5 -21.23 -1.13 19.81
C ALA A 5 -20.82 -0.53 18.45
N ILE A 6 -19.95 -1.22 17.73
CA ILE A 6 -19.46 -0.82 16.40
C ILE A 6 -20.00 -1.81 15.37
N ASP A 7 -20.73 -1.30 14.37
CA ASP A 7 -21.20 -2.11 13.24
C ASP A 7 -20.07 -2.28 12.20
N ALA A 8 -19.10 -3.13 12.55
CA ALA A 8 -17.98 -3.50 11.69
C ALA A 8 -17.55 -4.94 11.97
N ALA A 9 -17.08 -5.64 10.93
CA ALA A 9 -16.61 -7.01 11.09
C ALA A 9 -15.33 -7.12 11.93
N SER A 10 -14.49 -6.09 11.92
CA SER A 10 -13.30 -5.94 12.78
C SER A 10 -12.95 -4.47 12.99
N TYR A 11 -12.43 -4.13 14.17
CA TYR A 11 -11.94 -2.78 14.47
C TYR A 11 -10.86 -2.80 15.56
N VAL A 12 -10.04 -1.76 15.58
CA VAL A 12 -9.10 -1.44 16.65
C VAL A 12 -9.05 0.07 16.85
N LEU A 13 -9.04 0.50 18.10
CA LEU A 13 -8.72 1.86 18.53
C LEU A 13 -7.48 1.79 19.41
N MET A 14 -6.45 2.53 19.03
CA MET A 14 -5.15 2.53 19.70
C MET A 14 -4.70 3.96 19.97
N ASP A 15 -4.11 4.16 21.15
CA ASP A 15 -3.35 5.37 21.43
C ASP A 15 -2.00 5.32 20.69
N TYR A 16 -1.75 6.34 19.85
CA TYR A 16 -0.56 6.37 19.00
C TYR A 16 0.75 6.45 19.81
N THR A 17 0.75 7.18 20.91
CA THR A 17 1.98 7.45 21.69
C THR A 17 2.41 6.22 22.50
N THR A 18 1.46 5.53 23.11
CA THR A 18 1.73 4.42 24.04
C THR A 18 1.53 3.03 23.43
N GLY A 19 0.87 2.95 22.26
CA GLY A 19 0.45 1.68 21.67
C GLY A 19 -0.69 0.99 22.42
N GLN A 20 -1.27 1.62 23.45
CA GLN A 20 -2.34 1.04 24.23
C GLN A 20 -3.59 0.83 23.37
N VAL A 21 -4.14 -0.38 23.40
CA VAL A 21 -5.42 -0.72 22.76
C VAL A 21 -6.55 -0.27 23.67
N LEU A 22 -7.34 0.70 23.21
CA LEU A 22 -8.45 1.28 23.97
C LEU A 22 -9.77 0.54 23.72
N ALA A 23 -9.94 -0.01 22.51
CA ALA A 23 -11.08 -0.87 22.14
C ALA A 23 -10.69 -1.75 20.93
N ALA A 24 -11.20 -2.97 20.87
CA ALA A 24 -10.98 -3.87 19.74
C ALA A 24 -12.12 -4.87 19.59
N GLY A 25 -12.37 -5.29 18.34
CA GLY A 25 -13.26 -6.40 18.00
C GLY A 25 -12.68 -7.14 16.80
N ASN A 26 -12.45 -8.45 16.94
CA ASN A 26 -11.83 -9.30 15.89
C ASN A 26 -10.56 -8.69 15.26
N ALA A 27 -9.75 -7.96 16.04
CA ALA A 27 -8.66 -7.16 15.50
C ALA A 27 -7.51 -7.99 14.90
N ASP A 28 -7.35 -9.25 15.35
CA ASP A 28 -6.35 -10.18 14.81
C ASP A 28 -6.91 -11.14 13.75
N GLU A 29 -8.21 -11.05 13.44
CA GLU A 29 -8.83 -11.88 12.41
C GLU A 29 -8.30 -11.47 11.03
N ARG A 30 -7.83 -12.43 10.24
CA ARG A 30 -7.32 -12.15 8.89
C ARG A 30 -8.44 -11.70 7.98
N ARG A 31 -8.33 -10.48 7.43
CA ARG A 31 -9.29 -9.90 6.47
C ARG A 31 -8.61 -9.37 5.22
N ASN A 32 -9.42 -9.00 4.22
CA ASN A 32 -8.93 -8.47 2.96
C ASN A 32 -8.60 -6.99 3.19
N PRO A 33 -7.33 -6.59 3.11
CA PRO A 33 -7.00 -5.18 3.32
C PRO A 33 -7.53 -4.29 2.18
N ALA A 34 -7.82 -4.83 0.99
CA ALA A 34 -8.18 -4.05 -0.19
C ALA A 34 -7.23 -2.84 -0.36
N SER A 35 -7.76 -1.63 -0.51
CA SER A 35 -6.93 -0.43 -0.67
C SER A 35 -6.10 -0.05 0.57
N LEU A 36 -6.33 -0.62 1.76
CA LEU A 36 -5.43 -0.42 2.91
C LEU A 36 -4.01 -0.95 2.63
N THR A 37 -3.84 -1.86 1.67
CA THR A 37 -2.52 -2.29 1.19
C THR A 37 -1.66 -1.13 0.69
N LYS A 38 -2.28 -0.03 0.22
CA LYS A 38 -1.54 1.16 -0.25
C LYS A 38 -0.79 1.88 0.87
N LEU A 39 -1.18 1.71 2.13
CA LEU A 39 -0.40 2.22 3.27
C LEU A 39 1.00 1.60 3.31
N MET A 40 1.12 0.28 3.07
CA MET A 40 2.43 -0.38 2.97
C MET A 40 3.20 0.05 1.71
N THR A 41 2.50 0.36 0.61
CA THR A 41 3.16 0.91 -0.58
C THR A 41 3.74 2.29 -0.32
N GLY A 42 2.98 3.19 0.33
CA GLY A 42 3.50 4.48 0.78
C GLY A 42 4.70 4.31 1.69
N LEU A 43 4.62 3.42 2.68
CA LEU A 43 5.71 3.16 3.62
C LEU A 43 7.01 2.66 2.93
N VAL A 44 6.91 1.83 1.89
CA VAL A 44 8.09 1.38 1.11
C VAL A 44 8.65 2.51 0.24
N ILE A 45 7.79 3.35 -0.36
CA ILE A 45 8.21 4.52 -1.14
C ILE A 45 8.92 5.54 -0.22
N ASP A 46 8.32 5.85 0.93
CA ASP A 46 8.89 6.74 1.94
C ASP A 46 10.23 6.21 2.45
N HIS A 47 10.34 4.90 2.69
CA HIS A 47 11.62 4.30 3.06
C HIS A 47 12.71 4.47 1.99
N ALA A 48 12.34 4.43 0.70
CA ALA A 48 13.28 4.69 -0.40
C ALA A 48 13.68 6.17 -0.49
N LEU A 49 12.74 7.09 -0.20
CA LEU A 49 13.00 8.53 -0.09
C LEU A 49 13.94 8.85 1.08
N ASP A 50 13.68 8.28 2.27
CA ASP A 50 14.50 8.43 3.47
C ASP A 50 15.94 7.92 3.26
N GLN A 51 16.10 6.86 2.46
CA GLN A 51 17.40 6.32 2.08
C GLN A 51 18.10 7.08 0.95
N HIS A 52 17.48 8.17 0.45
CA HIS A 52 17.95 8.93 -0.70
C HIS A 52 18.18 8.08 -1.96
N LYS A 53 17.46 6.95 -2.11
CA LYS A 53 17.51 6.11 -3.32
C LYS A 53 16.70 6.71 -4.47
N ILE A 54 15.70 7.51 -4.12
CA ILE A 54 14.86 8.30 -5.03
C ILE A 54 14.63 9.68 -4.38
N GLY A 55 14.26 10.67 -5.18
CA GLY A 55 13.85 12.01 -4.77
C GLY A 55 12.41 12.31 -5.16
N LEU A 56 11.75 13.23 -4.44
CA LEU A 56 10.37 13.63 -4.73
C LEU A 56 10.19 14.25 -6.12
N ASP A 57 11.23 14.91 -6.63
CA ASP A 57 11.21 15.60 -7.91
C ASP A 57 11.77 14.73 -9.05
N ASP A 58 12.14 13.48 -8.75
CA ASP A 58 12.52 12.52 -9.78
C ASP A 58 11.33 12.25 -10.71
N VAL A 59 11.64 12.14 -12.01
CA VAL A 59 10.63 11.92 -13.04
C VAL A 59 10.55 10.45 -13.39
N VAL A 60 9.39 9.86 -13.16
CA VAL A 60 9.05 8.48 -13.52
C VAL A 60 8.43 8.48 -14.92
N THR A 61 8.92 7.59 -15.78
CA THR A 61 8.30 7.34 -17.09
C THR A 61 7.31 6.19 -16.94
N VAL A 62 6.04 6.45 -17.25
CA VAL A 62 4.95 5.48 -17.07
C VAL A 62 5.06 4.36 -18.11
N GLY A 63 5.07 3.12 -17.63
CA GLY A 63 5.07 1.90 -18.43
C GLY A 63 3.70 1.52 -18.99
N LYS A 64 3.66 0.49 -19.85
CA LYS A 64 2.41 -0.02 -20.43
C LYS A 64 1.52 -0.76 -19.43
N ASP A 65 2.12 -1.33 -18.39
CA ASP A 65 1.45 -2.10 -17.36
C ASP A 65 0.71 -1.24 -16.32
N ALA A 66 1.15 0.00 -16.14
CA ALA A 66 0.45 1.05 -15.40
C ALA A 66 -0.73 1.68 -16.19
N TRP A 67 -0.95 1.31 -17.46
CA TRP A 67 -2.02 1.92 -18.26
C TRP A 67 -3.37 1.23 -18.05
N ALA A 68 -4.32 1.96 -17.46
CA ALA A 68 -5.68 1.50 -17.19
C ALA A 68 -6.39 0.85 -18.38
N GLN A 69 -6.34 1.49 -19.55
CA GLN A 69 -7.05 1.01 -20.74
C GLN A 69 -6.39 -0.21 -21.37
N GLY A 70 -5.07 -0.37 -21.20
CA GLY A 70 -4.31 -1.54 -21.67
C GLY A 70 -4.33 -2.73 -20.73
N ASN A 71 -4.82 -2.56 -19.49
CA ASN A 71 -4.75 -3.56 -18.44
C ASN A 71 -6.14 -3.79 -17.80
N PRO A 72 -6.85 -4.89 -18.16
CA PRO A 72 -8.23 -5.14 -17.73
C PRO A 72 -8.38 -5.34 -16.22
N VAL A 73 -7.27 -5.56 -15.52
CA VAL A 73 -7.24 -5.68 -14.06
C VAL A 73 -7.72 -4.39 -13.37
N PHE A 74 -7.51 -3.24 -14.00
CA PHE A 74 -7.91 -1.93 -13.47
C PHE A 74 -9.38 -1.58 -13.72
N LYS A 75 -10.15 -2.45 -14.40
CA LYS A 75 -11.56 -2.19 -14.68
C LYS A 75 -12.36 -2.04 -13.38
N GLY A 76 -12.93 -0.85 -13.17
CA GLY A 76 -13.73 -0.52 -11.99
C GLY A 76 -12.92 -0.24 -10.72
N SER A 77 -11.60 0.02 -10.85
CA SER A 77 -10.78 0.46 -9.72
C SER A 77 -10.50 1.96 -9.75
N SER A 78 -10.00 2.52 -8.64
CA SER A 78 -9.54 3.91 -8.60
C SER A 78 -8.21 4.08 -9.33
N LEU A 79 -8.06 5.22 -10.02
CA LEU A 79 -6.99 5.49 -10.98
C LEU A 79 -6.57 6.96 -10.95
N MET A 80 -5.31 7.21 -11.28
CA MET A 80 -4.74 8.53 -11.60
C MET A 80 -4.83 8.83 -13.11
N PHE A 81 -5.27 7.85 -13.92
CA PHE A 81 -5.47 7.92 -15.37
C PHE A 81 -4.18 8.11 -16.18
N LEU A 82 -3.12 7.42 -15.75
CA LEU A 82 -1.81 7.46 -16.40
C LEU A 82 -1.82 6.79 -17.78
N LYS A 83 -0.96 7.28 -18.70
CA LYS A 83 -0.75 6.73 -20.05
C LYS A 83 0.72 6.36 -20.27
N PRO A 84 1.02 5.37 -21.13
CA PRO A 84 2.40 4.99 -21.41
C PRO A 84 3.19 6.16 -22.00
N GLY A 85 4.38 6.41 -21.45
CA GLY A 85 5.24 7.52 -21.84
C GLY A 85 4.98 8.83 -21.09
N ASP A 86 3.92 8.92 -20.28
CA ASP A 86 3.74 10.05 -19.36
C ASP A 86 4.97 10.19 -18.45
N ARG A 87 5.33 11.44 -18.16
CA ARG A 87 6.46 11.79 -17.28
C ARG A 87 5.89 12.48 -16.05
N VAL A 88 5.85 11.75 -14.94
CA VAL A 88 5.20 12.20 -13.70
C VAL A 88 6.21 12.17 -12.57
N THR A 89 6.18 13.18 -11.69
CA THR A 89 7.09 13.22 -10.54
C THR A 89 6.75 12.14 -9.52
N VAL A 90 7.74 11.68 -8.76
CA VAL A 90 7.51 10.80 -7.59
C VAL A 90 6.50 11.44 -6.65
N ARG A 91 6.58 12.76 -6.41
CA ARG A 91 5.63 13.52 -5.58
C ARG A 91 4.19 13.37 -6.05
N ASP A 92 3.92 13.54 -7.34
CA ASP A 92 2.56 13.47 -7.87
C ASP A 92 2.04 12.04 -7.95
N LEU A 93 2.90 11.06 -8.25
CA LEU A 93 2.53 9.65 -8.15
C LEU A 93 2.20 9.24 -6.72
N SER A 94 2.99 9.68 -5.73
CA SER A 94 2.70 9.44 -4.31
C SER A 94 1.36 10.08 -3.90
N ARG A 95 1.04 11.28 -4.40
CA ARG A 95 -0.28 11.89 -4.21
C ARG A 95 -1.40 11.07 -4.86
N GLY A 96 -1.21 10.58 -6.08
CA GLY A 96 -2.19 9.69 -6.73
C GLY A 96 -2.45 8.41 -5.93
N ILE A 97 -1.42 7.84 -5.28
CA ILE A 97 -1.57 6.67 -4.40
C ILE A 97 -2.36 7.02 -3.13
N ILE A 98 -2.03 8.13 -2.47
CA ILE A 98 -2.55 8.46 -1.13
C ILE A 98 -3.92 9.12 -1.21
N ILE A 99 -4.11 10.05 -2.15
CA ILE A 99 -5.34 10.85 -2.31
C ILE A 99 -6.36 10.08 -3.15
N ASP A 100 -5.97 9.69 -4.37
CA ASP A 100 -6.90 9.06 -5.31
C ASP A 100 -7.01 7.55 -5.09
N SER A 101 -6.15 6.95 -4.27
CA SER A 101 -6.03 5.50 -4.17
C SER A 101 -5.74 4.85 -5.53
N GLY A 102 -5.01 5.55 -6.41
CA GLY A 102 -4.76 5.18 -7.80
C GLY A 102 -3.93 3.90 -7.92
N ASN A 103 -4.51 2.86 -8.53
CA ASN A 103 -3.84 1.57 -8.71
C ASN A 103 -2.74 1.60 -9.79
N ASP A 104 -2.93 2.40 -10.82
CA ASP A 104 -1.95 2.69 -11.88
C ASP A 104 -0.71 3.40 -11.32
N ALA A 105 -0.89 4.39 -10.45
CA ALA A 105 0.21 5.06 -9.75
C ALA A 105 1.01 4.08 -8.87
N CYS A 106 0.34 3.12 -8.21
CA CYS A 106 1.04 2.06 -7.47
C CYS A 106 1.93 1.19 -8.37
N VAL A 107 1.48 0.86 -9.59
CA VAL A 107 2.28 0.07 -10.53
C VAL A 107 3.48 0.88 -11.01
N ALA A 108 3.28 2.12 -11.46
CA ALA A 108 4.36 2.99 -11.91
C ALA A 108 5.44 3.18 -10.83
N MET A 109 5.04 3.42 -9.58
CA MET A 109 6.00 3.53 -8.47
C MET A 109 6.66 2.20 -8.12
N ALA A 110 5.96 1.08 -8.21
CA ALA A 110 6.55 -0.23 -7.93
C ALA A 110 7.67 -0.57 -8.91
N ASP A 111 7.47 -0.30 -10.20
CA ASP A 111 8.48 -0.53 -11.23
C ASP A 111 9.64 0.46 -11.11
N TYR A 112 9.36 1.72 -10.78
CA TYR A 112 10.40 2.72 -10.57
C TYR A 112 11.31 2.40 -9.37
N VAL A 113 10.71 2.04 -8.22
CA VAL A 113 11.45 1.80 -6.97
C VAL A 113 12.20 0.47 -6.97
N ALA A 114 11.62 -0.59 -7.54
CA ALA A 114 12.12 -1.95 -7.38
C ALA A 114 12.45 -2.66 -8.71
N GLY A 115 12.31 -1.97 -9.85
CA GLY A 115 12.48 -2.50 -11.20
C GLY A 115 11.38 -3.46 -11.66
N SER A 116 10.54 -3.93 -10.74
CA SER A 116 9.32 -4.69 -11.04
C SER A 116 8.37 -4.71 -9.86
N GLN A 117 7.09 -4.77 -10.17
CA GLN A 117 6.01 -5.14 -9.26
C GLN A 117 6.32 -6.33 -8.33
N ALA A 118 6.96 -7.40 -8.83
CA ALA A 118 7.27 -8.58 -8.02
C ALA A 118 8.35 -8.30 -6.96
N ASN A 119 9.39 -7.55 -7.30
CA ASN A 119 10.41 -7.12 -6.35
C ASN A 119 9.83 -6.14 -5.33
N PHE A 120 8.95 -5.24 -5.76
CA PHE A 120 8.28 -4.32 -4.83
C PHE A 120 7.46 -5.07 -3.78
N VAL A 121 6.74 -6.13 -4.16
CA VAL A 121 6.01 -6.98 -3.21
C VAL A 121 6.97 -7.68 -2.22
N LYS A 122 8.19 -8.05 -2.64
CA LYS A 122 9.19 -8.58 -1.70
C LYS A 122 9.57 -7.53 -0.66
N LEU A 123 9.85 -6.29 -1.09
CA LEU A 123 10.15 -5.17 -0.18
C LEU A 123 8.99 -4.91 0.79
N MET A 124 7.74 -4.96 0.31
CA MET A 124 6.55 -4.80 1.17
C MET A 124 6.45 -5.89 2.25
N ASN A 125 6.76 -7.14 1.90
CA ASN A 125 6.73 -8.26 2.86
C ASN A 125 7.92 -8.24 3.82
N GLU A 126 9.11 -7.84 3.35
CA GLU A 126 10.27 -7.61 4.21
C GLU A 126 9.98 -6.49 5.22
N LYS A 127 9.32 -5.42 4.77
CA LYS A 127 8.93 -4.30 5.62
C LYS A 127 7.84 -4.67 6.63
N SER A 128 6.88 -5.52 6.27
CA SER A 128 5.86 -5.99 7.21
C SER A 128 6.40 -6.97 8.26
N ALA A 129 7.48 -7.68 7.94
CA ALA A 129 8.17 -8.57 8.89
C ALA A 129 9.04 -7.83 9.91
N GLN A 130 9.35 -6.55 9.68
CA GLN A 130 10.09 -5.75 10.66
C GLN A 130 9.22 -5.55 11.90
N PRO A 131 9.76 -5.78 13.11
CA PRO A 131 9.03 -5.50 14.34
C PRO A 131 8.70 -4.00 14.39
N GLY A 132 7.47 -3.67 14.78
CA GLY A 132 7.11 -2.30 15.14
C GLY A 132 7.93 -1.82 16.34
N PRO A 133 7.80 -0.53 16.72
CA PRO A 133 8.42 -0.05 17.96
C PRO A 133 7.99 -0.94 19.12
N ALA A 134 8.90 -1.20 20.07
CA ALA A 134 8.75 -2.20 21.13
C ALA A 134 7.48 -2.02 22.01
N GLU A 135 6.81 -0.87 21.92
CA GLU A 135 5.62 -0.50 22.68
C GLU A 135 4.29 -0.82 21.95
N HIS A 136 4.31 -1.28 20.70
CA HIS A 136 3.09 -1.62 19.95
C HIS A 136 2.86 -3.13 19.85
N PRO A 137 1.85 -3.69 20.54
CA PRO A 137 1.60 -5.14 20.55
C PRO A 137 1.02 -5.68 19.24
N PHE A 138 0.56 -4.81 18.33
CA PHE A 138 0.05 -5.24 17.04
C PHE A 138 1.17 -5.55 16.06
N ARG A 139 1.29 -6.84 15.72
CA ARG A 139 2.13 -7.29 14.61
C ARG A 139 1.46 -6.93 13.29
N ASN A 140 2.22 -6.38 12.34
CA ASN A 140 1.79 -6.18 10.96
C ASN A 140 1.53 -7.55 10.29
N GLY A 141 0.36 -8.14 10.53
CA GLY A 141 -0.07 -9.44 9.99
C GLY A 141 -0.46 -9.39 8.51
N THR A 142 -0.37 -8.24 7.85
CA THR A 142 -0.69 -8.05 6.45
C THR A 142 0.53 -8.35 5.58
N ARG A 143 0.49 -9.50 4.87
CA ARG A 143 1.26 -9.63 3.63
C ARG A 143 0.70 -8.60 2.67
N ALA A 144 1.55 -7.72 2.15
CA ALA A 144 1.11 -6.57 1.39
C ALA A 144 1.65 -6.67 -0.04
N GLY A 145 0.80 -6.35 -1.01
CA GLY A 145 1.22 -6.21 -2.38
C GLY A 145 0.24 -5.38 -3.18
N CYS A 146 0.58 -4.14 -3.53
CA CYS A 146 -0.23 -3.38 -4.47
C CYS A 146 -0.28 -4.06 -5.84
N ALA A 147 0.83 -4.66 -6.27
CA ALA A 147 0.85 -5.46 -7.49
C ALA A 147 -0.02 -6.72 -7.41
N GLY A 148 -0.15 -7.34 -6.24
CA GLY A 148 -1.01 -8.52 -6.10
C GLY A 148 -2.46 -8.22 -5.75
N ALA A 149 -2.75 -7.07 -5.16
CA ALA A 149 -4.09 -6.50 -5.09
C ALA A 149 -4.63 -6.17 -6.50
N VAL A 150 -3.73 -5.81 -7.42
CA VAL A 150 -4.01 -5.66 -8.86
C VAL A 150 -4.02 -7.06 -9.52
N HIS A 151 -2.90 -7.78 -9.65
CA HIS A 151 -2.81 -9.02 -10.45
C HIS A 151 -3.50 -10.28 -9.88
N HIS A 152 -3.78 -10.37 -8.57
CA HIS A 152 -4.20 -11.63 -7.97
C HIS A 152 -5.24 -11.46 -6.86
N ARG A 153 -6.52 -11.42 -7.28
CA ARG A 153 -7.68 -11.70 -6.39
C ARG A 153 -7.61 -13.05 -5.63
N ARG A 154 -6.59 -13.90 -5.88
CA ARG A 154 -6.51 -15.28 -5.36
C ARG A 154 -5.25 -15.66 -4.56
N ARG A 155 -4.16 -14.86 -4.53
CA ARG A 155 -2.88 -15.32 -3.94
C ARG A 155 -2.49 -14.75 -2.57
N PHE A 156 -3.22 -13.76 -2.05
CA PHE A 156 -2.93 -13.20 -0.71
C PHE A 156 -3.48 -14.05 0.46
N TRP A 157 -4.06 -15.22 0.17
CA TRP A 157 -4.92 -15.98 1.08
C TRP A 157 -4.38 -17.35 1.53
N ARG A 158 -3.06 -17.48 1.74
CA ARG A 158 -2.48 -18.63 2.47
C ARG A 158 -1.49 -18.15 3.52
#